data_AF-F2RHK3-F1
#
_entry.id   AF-F2RHK3-F1
#
_cell.length_a   1.000
_cell.length_b   1.000
_cell.length_c   1.000
_cell.angle_alpha   90.00
_cell.angle_beta   90.00
_cell.angle_gamma   90.00
#
_symmetry.space_group_name_H-M   'P 1'
#
loop_
_entity.id
_entity.type
_entity.pdbx_description
1 polymer ?
#
loop_
_entity_poly.entity_id
_entity_poly.type
_entity_poly.pdbx_seq_one_letter_code
_entity_poly.pdbx_strand_id
1 'polypeptide(L)'
;MPLTSRLERRIRRDFPDPDTAAEISRRLFALPETMGYSRDFFTQERCHAAMLLLAGGSVRGFDEAQELAARDWRDLLVAADLAESDWPARLDTELGPETP
;
A
#
# COMPACT_ATOMS: atom_id res chain seq x y z
N MET A 1 5.81 -10.96 6.48
CA MET A 1 6.66 -10.89 5.28
C MET A 1 7.18 -9.46 5.18
N PRO A 2 8.45 -9.21 4.84
CA PRO A 2 8.95 -7.84 4.67
C PRO A 2 8.24 -7.13 3.52
N LEU A 3 8.21 -5.79 3.53
CA LEU A 3 7.75 -4.97 2.41
C LEU A 3 8.64 -5.23 1.19
N THR A 4 8.06 -5.18 -0.01
CA THR A 4 8.84 -5.29 -1.25
C THR A 4 9.69 -4.04 -1.46
N SER A 5 10.81 -4.19 -2.17
CA SER A 5 11.74 -3.08 -2.42
C SER A 5 11.10 -1.91 -3.18
N ARG A 6 10.03 -2.15 -3.95
CA ARG A 6 9.27 -1.08 -4.61
C ARG A 6 8.41 -0.28 -3.63
N LEU A 7 7.78 -0.93 -2.65
CA LEU A 7 7.03 -0.23 -1.59
C LEU A 7 7.97 0.59 -0.71
N GLU A 8 9.12 0.06 -0.33
CA GLU A 8 10.11 0.82 0.47
C GLU A 8 10.59 2.08 -0.27
N ARG A 9 10.86 1.97 -1.58
CA ARG A 9 11.22 3.13 -2.40
C ARG A 9 10.09 4.16 -2.46
N ARG A 10 8.84 3.70 -2.62
CA ARG A 10 7.67 4.59 -2.66
C ARG A 10 7.47 5.30 -1.31
N ILE A 11 7.59 4.59 -0.20
CA ILE A 11 7.47 5.17 1.15
C ILE A 11 8.51 6.28 1.34
N ARG A 12 9.79 6.02 1.03
CA ARG A 12 10.85 7.04 1.15
C ARG A 12 10.64 8.25 0.25
N ARG A 13 10.01 8.05 -0.91
CA ARG A 13 9.71 9.13 -1.85
C ARG A 13 8.56 9.99 -1.38
N ASP A 14 7.48 9.36 -0.93
CA ASP A 14 6.24 10.02 -0.57
C ASP A 14 6.30 10.60 0.87
N PHE A 15 7.10 9.99 1.75
CA PHE A 15 7.34 10.40 3.13
C PHE A 15 8.85 10.64 3.34
N PRO A 16 9.36 11.84 3.04
CA PRO A 16 10.80 12.14 3.14
C PRO A 16 11.29 12.24 4.58
N ASP A 17 10.38 12.47 5.53
CA ASP A 17 10.69 12.45 6.97
C ASP A 17 10.89 11.00 7.45
N PRO A 18 12.06 10.67 8.04
CA PRO A 18 12.41 9.30 8.36
C PRO A 18 11.56 8.70 9.48
N ASP A 19 11.13 9.51 10.45
CA ASP A 19 10.24 9.07 11.54
C ASP A 19 8.86 8.71 10.98
N THR A 20 8.34 9.55 10.09
CA THR A 20 7.06 9.31 9.40
C THR A 20 7.16 8.08 8.48
N ALA A 21 8.23 7.94 7.71
CA ALA A 21 8.44 6.77 6.85
C ALA A 21 8.51 5.46 7.65
N ALA A 22 9.17 5.47 8.82
CA ALA A 22 9.24 4.33 9.71
C ALA A 22 7.87 3.99 10.31
N GLU A 23 7.09 5.01 10.69
CA GLU A 23 5.73 4.84 11.18
C GLU A 23 4.80 4.22 10.13
N ILE A 24 4.79 4.76 8.91
CA ILE A 24 3.99 4.23 7.79
C ILE A 24 4.37 2.78 7.49
N SER A 25 5.66 2.46 7.46
CA SER A 25 6.16 1.10 7.23
C SER A 25 5.67 0.13 8.31
N ARG A 26 5.71 0.55 9.58
CA ARG A 26 5.24 -0.24 10.72
C ARG A 26 3.72 -0.47 10.66
N ARG A 27 2.96 0.56 10.32
CA ARG A 27 1.50 0.47 10.16
C ARG A 27 1.13 -0.48 9.03
N LEU A 28 1.78 -0.38 7.87
CA LEU A 28 1.58 -1.30 6.75
C LEU A 28 1.79 -2.76 7.17
N PHE A 29 2.87 -3.04 7.93
CA PHE A 29 3.17 -4.40 8.38
C PHE A 29 2.09 -5.01 9.29
N ALA A 30 1.32 -4.19 10.01
CA ALA A 30 0.26 -4.63 10.93
C ALA A 30 -1.12 -4.78 10.25
N LEU A 31 -1.28 -4.35 8.99
CA LEU A 31 -2.57 -4.38 8.29
C LEU A 31 -3.16 -5.78 8.08
N PRO A 32 -2.39 -6.82 7.69
CA PRO A 32 -2.97 -8.13 7.41
C PRO A 32 -3.64 -8.74 8.66
N GLU A 33 -3.11 -8.46 9.85
CA GLU A 33 -3.71 -8.89 11.11
C GLU A 33 -5.00 -8.12 11.43
N THR A 34 -5.10 -6.88 10.97
CA THR A 34 -6.25 -6.00 11.24
C THR A 34 -7.43 -6.25 10.30
N MET A 35 -7.17 -6.66 9.06
CA MET A 35 -8.21 -6.72 8.00
C MET A 35 -8.71 -8.12 7.65
N GLY A 36 -8.13 -9.18 8.22
CA GLY A 36 -8.68 -10.55 8.12
C GLY A 36 -8.73 -11.15 6.70
N TYR A 37 -8.04 -10.60 5.71
CA TYR A 37 -7.96 -11.16 4.36
C TYR A 37 -6.88 -12.25 4.24
N SER A 38 -7.03 -13.16 3.27
CA SER A 38 -6.07 -14.25 3.03
C SER A 38 -4.65 -13.73 2.86
N ARG A 39 -3.70 -14.42 3.50
CA ARG A 39 -2.27 -14.10 3.54
C ARG A 39 -1.55 -14.34 2.19
N ASP A 40 -2.29 -14.32 1.09
CA ASP A 40 -1.73 -14.38 -0.26
C ASP A 40 -0.85 -13.17 -0.48
N PHE A 41 0.38 -13.44 -0.92
CA PHE A 41 1.43 -12.45 -1.10
C PHE A 41 1.00 -11.33 -2.07
N PHE A 42 0.36 -11.72 -3.18
CA PHE A 42 -0.14 -10.78 -4.20
C PHE A 42 -1.27 -9.88 -3.69
N THR A 43 -2.13 -10.38 -2.80
CA THR A 43 -3.21 -9.57 -2.21
C THR A 43 -2.63 -8.54 -1.23
N GLN A 44 -1.61 -8.90 -0.45
CA GLN A 44 -0.97 -7.97 0.50
C GLN A 44 -0.26 -6.81 -0.19
N GLU A 45 0.57 -7.09 -1.19
CA GLU A 45 1.30 -6.03 -1.86
C GLU A 45 0.37 -5.06 -2.59
N ARG A 46 -0.66 -5.61 -3.26
CA ARG A 46 -1.69 -4.82 -3.94
C ARG A 46 -2.42 -3.89 -2.96
N CYS A 47 -2.79 -4.39 -1.78
CA CYS A 47 -3.41 -3.57 -0.73
C CYS A 47 -2.45 -2.52 -0.15
N HIS A 48 -1.19 -2.87 0.12
CA HIS A 48 -0.20 -1.92 0.62
C HIS A 48 0.07 -0.80 -0.39
N ALA A 49 0.20 -1.15 -1.67
CA ALA A 49 0.36 -0.19 -2.74
C ALA A 49 -0.86 0.73 -2.83
N ALA A 50 -2.08 0.18 -2.80
CA ALA A 50 -3.30 0.97 -2.81
C ALA A 50 -3.34 2.02 -1.69
N MET A 51 -2.95 1.64 -0.47
CA MET A 51 -2.87 2.57 0.65
C MET A 51 -1.85 3.68 0.43
N LEU A 52 -0.68 3.36 -0.10
CA LEU A 52 0.35 4.37 -0.40
C LEU A 52 -0.06 5.31 -1.53
N LEU A 53 -0.74 4.80 -2.57
CA LEU A 53 -1.24 5.61 -3.67
C LEU A 53 -2.31 6.60 -3.22
N LEU A 54 -3.26 6.14 -2.40
CA LEU A 54 -4.29 7.00 -1.82
C LEU A 54 -3.73 7.98 -0.79
N ALA A 55 -2.70 7.59 -0.04
CA ALA A 55 -2.07 8.47 0.94
C ALA A 55 -1.45 9.72 0.31
N GLY A 56 -0.93 9.61 -0.92
CA GLY A 56 -0.36 10.74 -1.67
C GLY A 56 0.75 11.48 -0.92
N GLY A 57 1.51 10.78 -0.07
CA GLY A 57 2.56 11.36 0.78
C GLY A 57 2.08 12.11 2.02
N SER A 58 0.81 11.95 2.40
CA SER A 58 0.25 12.54 3.62
C SER A 58 -0.16 11.47 4.63
N VAL A 59 0.15 11.69 5.91
CA VAL A 59 -0.27 10.79 7.00
C VAL A 59 -1.79 10.74 7.09
N ARG A 60 -2.45 11.89 6.91
CA ARG A 60 -3.92 11.97 6.89
C ARG A 60 -4.53 11.12 5.76
N GLY A 61 -4.00 11.21 4.55
CA GLY A 61 -4.48 10.37 3.44
C GLY A 61 -4.22 8.89 3.71
N PHE A 62 -3.13 8.56 4.39
CA PHE A 62 -2.87 7.19 4.83
C PHE A 62 -3.91 6.71 5.86
N ASP A 63 -4.27 7.54 6.82
CA ASP A 63 -5.33 7.24 7.79
C ASP A 63 -6.68 7.01 7.09
N GLU A 64 -7.06 7.90 6.15
CA GLU A 64 -8.28 7.77 5.35
C GLU A 64 -8.28 6.48 4.52
N ALA A 65 -7.14 6.11 3.93
CA ALA A 65 -6.98 4.84 3.21
C ALA A 65 -7.08 3.63 4.15
N GLN A 66 -6.55 3.73 5.36
CA GLN A 66 -6.61 2.67 6.38
C GLN A 66 -8.05 2.45 6.84
N GLU A 67 -8.82 3.51 7.05
CA GLU A 67 -10.24 3.42 7.38
C GLU A 67 -11.05 2.77 6.25
N LEU A 68 -10.78 3.13 4.99
CA LEU A 68 -11.45 2.55 3.83
C LEU A 68 -11.18 1.04 3.74
N ALA A 69 -9.92 0.65 3.89
CA ALA A 69 -9.48 -0.72 3.83
C ALA A 69 -10.02 -1.59 4.98
N ALA A 70 -10.18 -1.00 6.18
CA ALA A 70 -10.79 -1.66 7.32
C ALA A 70 -12.30 -1.91 7.15
N ARG A 71 -12.98 -1.06 6.36
CA ARG A 71 -14.40 -1.24 6.00
C ARG A 71 -14.56 -2.30 4.91
N ASP A 72 -13.90 -2.09 3.77
CA ASP A 72 -13.82 -3.05 2.68
C ASP A 72 -12.51 -2.84 1.90
N TRP A 73 -11.64 -3.85 1.95
CA TRP A 73 -10.38 -3.82 1.21
C TRP A 73 -10.61 -3.80 -0.30
N ARG A 74 -11.76 -4.24 -0.81
CA ARG A 74 -12.09 -4.12 -2.24
C ARG A 74 -12.34 -2.67 -2.63
N ASP A 75 -13.02 -1.90 -1.78
CA ASP A 75 -13.26 -0.48 -2.03
C ASP A 75 -11.94 0.30 -2.01
N LEU A 76 -10.99 -0.08 -1.13
CA LEU A 76 -9.62 0.43 -1.19
C LEU A 76 -9.00 0.21 -2.58
N LEU A 77 -9.09 -1.01 -3.10
CA LEU A 77 -8.52 -1.33 -4.41
C LEU A 77 -9.21 -0.58 -5.54
N VAL A 78 -10.53 -0.40 -5.47
CA VAL A 78 -11.28 0.39 -6.46
C VAL A 78 -10.83 1.85 -6.41
N ALA A 79 -10.75 2.44 -5.21
CA ALA A 79 -10.35 3.82 -5.02
C ALA A 79 -8.91 4.09 -5.51
N ALA A 80 -8.01 3.11 -5.35
CA ALA A 80 -6.64 3.20 -5.83
C ALA A 80 -6.45 2.83 -7.31
N ASP A 81 -7.54 2.54 -8.04
CA ASP A 81 -7.50 2.04 -9.43
C ASP A 81 -6.65 0.76 -9.59
N LEU A 82 -6.71 -0.09 -8.58
CA LEU A 82 -6.04 -1.37 -8.50
C LEU A 82 -7.04 -2.52 -8.36
N ALA A 83 -8.34 -2.36 -8.64
CA ALA A 83 -9.34 -3.43 -8.53
C ALA A 83 -9.40 -4.36 -9.76
N GLU A 84 -8.99 -3.85 -10.91
CA GLU A 84 -9.05 -4.55 -12.19
C GLU A 84 -7.89 -5.55 -12.38
N SER A 85 -7.99 -6.39 -13.42
CA SER A 85 -7.03 -7.49 -13.66
C SER A 85 -5.66 -7.01 -14.14
N ASP A 86 -5.55 -5.77 -14.63
CA ASP A 86 -4.31 -5.12 -15.09
C ASP A 86 -3.51 -4.48 -13.95
N TRP A 87 -3.94 -4.66 -12.69
CA TRP A 87 -3.26 -4.13 -11.51
C TRP A 87 -1.74 -4.36 -11.46
N PRO A 88 -1.14 -5.48 -11.95
CA PRO A 88 0.31 -5.64 -11.94
C PRO A 88 1.02 -4.59 -12.80
N ALA A 89 0.46 -4.30 -13.99
CA ALA A 89 1.01 -3.28 -14.89
C ALA A 89 0.83 -1.86 -14.31
N ARG A 90 -0.28 -1.61 -13.62
CA ARG A 90 -0.51 -0.36 -12.88
C ARG A 90 0.52 -0.19 -11.75
N LEU A 91 0.80 -1.25 -10.98
CA LEU A 91 1.85 -1.21 -9.95
C LEU A 91 3.23 -0.90 -10.53
N ASP A 92 3.60 -1.54 -11.64
CA ASP A 92 4.88 -1.27 -12.29
C ASP A 92 4.96 0.18 -12.82
N THR A 93 3.84 0.74 -13.26
CA THR A 93 3.75 2.15 -13.68
C THR A 93 3.94 3.10 -12.49
N GLU A 94 3.30 2.82 -11.36
CA GLU A 94 3.26 3.74 -10.20
C GLU A 94 4.47 3.63 -9.25
N LEU A 95 4.98 2.41 -9.09
CA LEU A 95 6.06 2.05 -8.16
C LEU A 95 7.39 1.76 -8.88
N GLY A 96 7.34 1.60 -10.21
CA GLY A 96 8.42 1.03 -11.01
C GLY A 96 8.40 -0.50 -10.97
N PRO A 97 9.07 -1.15 -11.93
CA PRO A 97 9.17 -2.61 -11.97
C PRO A 97 9.86 -3.15 -10.71
N GLU A 98 9.52 -4.37 -10.34
CA GLU A 98 10.35 -5.14 -9.40
C GLU A 98 11.71 -5.39 -10.03
N THR A 99 12.74 -4.79 -9.44
CA THR A 99 14.12 -5.08 -9.82
C THR A 99 14.47 -6.48 -9.28
N PRO A 100 15.01 -7.40 -10.12
CA PRO A 100 15.46 -8.71 -9.68
C PRO A 100 16.64 -8.66 -8.71
#